data_AF-A0A6N8B6E8-F1
#
_entry.id   AF-A0A6N8B6E8-F1
#
_cell.length_a   1.000
_cell.length_b   1.000
_cell.length_c   1.000
_cell.angle_alpha   90.00
_cell.angle_beta   90.00
_cell.angle_gamma   90.00
#
_symmetry.space_group_name_H-M   'P 1'
#
loop_
_entity.id
_entity.type
_entity.pdbx_description
1 polymer ?
#
loop_
_entity_poly.entity_id
_entity_poly.type
_entity_poly.pdbx_seq_one_letter_code
_entity_poly.pdbx_strand_id
1 'polypeptide(L)'
;MNSFEWLLIGHLVGDFLLQNNWMAMNKKNNIFALIVHSIVYTTTLYMFSLPFGGIGLTAVTILFFSHVILDKRLLVEWWLENINRTPDVFWLQVVVDQTFHLLVLVLIISI
;
A
#
# COMPACT_ATOMS: atom_id res chain seq x y z
N MET A 1 -12.22 -9.99 14.81
CA MET A 1 -11.50 -9.78 13.55
C MET A 1 -10.19 -10.55 13.62
N ASN A 2 -9.80 -11.27 12.56
CA ASN A 2 -8.47 -11.88 12.47
C ASN A 2 -7.40 -10.81 12.12
N SER A 3 -6.12 -11.19 12.15
CA SER A 3 -5.01 -10.28 11.87
C SER A 3 -5.10 -9.65 10.47
N PHE A 4 -5.50 -10.43 9.47
CA PHE A 4 -5.68 -9.94 8.10
C PHE A 4 -6.79 -8.90 8.01
N GLU A 5 -7.94 -9.12 8.64
CA GLU A 5 -9.05 -8.17 8.64
C GLU A 5 -8.66 -6.84 9.29
N TRP A 6 -7.89 -6.86 10.39
CA TRP A 6 -7.38 -5.65 11.03
C TRP A 6 -6.45 -4.86 10.10
N LEU A 7 -5.50 -5.55 9.47
CA LEU A 7 -4.55 -4.93 8.55
C LEU A 7 -5.23 -4.46 7.26
N LEU A 8 -6.23 -5.17 6.75
CA LEU A 8 -7.03 -4.77 5.59
C LEU A 8 -7.74 -3.43 5.85
N ILE A 9 -8.40 -3.29 7.00
CA ILE A 9 -9.02 -2.01 7.36
C ILE A 9 -7.95 -0.92 7.54
N GLY A 10 -6.83 -1.23 8.20
CA GLY A 10 -5.71 -0.30 8.34
C GLY A 10 -5.15 0.19 7.00
N HIS A 11 -5.05 -0.70 6.02
CA HIS A 11 -4.66 -0.38 4.65
C HIS A 11 -5.64 0.59 3.98
N LEU A 12 -6.94 0.29 4.02
CA LEU A 12 -7.95 1.20 3.46
C LEU A 12 -7.93 2.58 4.13
N VAL A 13 -7.74 2.62 5.45
CA VAL A 13 -7.63 3.87 6.21
C VAL A 13 -6.38 4.65 5.79
N GLY A 14 -5.23 3.99 5.68
CA GLY A 14 -3.96 4.61 5.29
C GLY A 14 -3.96 5.15 3.86
N ASP A 15 -4.43 4.36 2.91
CA ASP A 15 -4.37 4.68 1.47
C ASP A 15 -5.49 5.59 0.99
N PHE A 16 -6.67 5.55 1.62
CA PHE A 16 -7.82 6.34 1.17
C PHE A 16 -8.22 7.45 2.14
N LEU A 17 -8.39 7.15 3.43
CA LEU A 17 -8.90 8.15 4.38
C LEU A 17 -7.83 9.16 4.80
N LEU A 18 -6.60 8.71 4.99
CA LEU A 18 -5.49 9.55 5.47
C LEU A 18 -4.60 10.08 4.34
N GLN A 19 -4.73 9.54 3.13
CA GLN A 19 -4.08 10.08 1.94
C GLN A 19 -4.82 11.34 1.45
N ASN A 20 -4.18 12.50 1.57
CA ASN A 20 -4.73 13.74 1.05
C ASN A 20 -4.40 13.96 -0.44
N ASN A 21 -5.03 14.97 -1.04
CA ASN A 21 -4.84 15.31 -2.45
C ASN A 21 -3.37 15.59 -2.82
N TRP A 22 -2.60 16.22 -1.93
CA TRP A 22 -1.19 16.49 -2.18
C TRP A 22 -0.38 15.19 -2.29
N MET A 23 -0.58 14.24 -1.38
CA MET A 23 0.06 12.93 -1.46
C MET A 23 -0.32 12.19 -2.76
N ALA A 24 -1.63 12.08 -3.02
CA ALA A 24 -2.16 11.34 -4.16
C ALA A 24 -1.65 11.86 -5.51
N MET A 25 -1.63 13.18 -5.70
CA MET A 25 -1.22 13.80 -6.96
C MET A 25 0.29 13.81 -7.18
N ASN A 26 1.09 13.71 -6.11
CA ASN A 26 2.54 13.92 -6.19
C ASN A 26 3.39 12.66 -5.94
N LYS A 27 2.86 11.60 -5.31
CA LYS A 27 3.67 10.43 -4.89
C LYS A 27 4.45 9.75 -6.02
N LYS A 28 3.93 9.77 -7.25
CA LYS A 28 4.65 9.26 -8.43
C LYS A 28 5.94 10.07 -8.71
N ASN A 29 5.83 11.39 -8.77
CA ASN A 29 6.87 12.29 -9.29
C ASN A 29 7.68 13.02 -8.22
N ASN A 30 7.24 13.00 -6.96
CA ASN A 30 7.87 13.70 -5.84
C ASN A 30 8.21 12.70 -4.73
N ILE A 31 9.51 12.51 -4.48
CA ILE A 31 9.99 11.57 -3.46
C ILE A 31 9.54 11.96 -2.04
N PHE A 32 9.42 13.25 -1.74
CA PHE A 32 8.99 13.71 -0.43
C PHE A 32 7.51 13.36 -0.20
N ALA A 33 6.63 13.57 -1.18
CA ALA A 33 5.24 13.15 -1.10
C ALA A 33 5.10 11.63 -0.93
N LEU A 34 5.90 10.85 -1.66
CA LEU A 34 5.93 9.39 -1.55
C LEU A 34 6.35 8.90 -0.17
N ILE A 35 7.43 9.47 0.39
CA ILE A 35 7.94 9.08 1.71
C ILE A 35 6.95 9.48 2.80
N VAL A 36 6.40 10.70 2.76
CA VAL A 36 5.37 11.13 3.73
C VAL A 36 4.17 10.19 3.69
N HIS A 37 3.67 9.87 2.50
CA HIS A 37 2.57 8.93 2.36
C HIS A 37 2.91 7.53 2.89
N SER A 38 4.09 7.01 2.56
CA SER A 38 4.54 5.69 3.03
C SER A 38 4.71 5.65 4.55
N ILE A 39 5.12 6.75 5.19
CA ILE A 39 5.17 6.89 6.66
C ILE A 39 3.76 6.88 7.25
N VAL A 40 2.84 7.66 6.69
CA VAL A 40 1.43 7.70 7.13
C VAL A 40 0.80 6.31 7.02
N TYR A 41 0.98 5.65 5.87
CA TYR A 41 0.50 4.29 5.63
C TYR A 41 1.08 3.32 6.65
N THR A 42 2.42 3.23 6.75
CA THR A 42 3.10 2.26 7.63
C THR A 42 2.73 2.48 9.10
N THR A 43 2.66 3.74 9.54
CA THR A 43 2.22 4.08 10.90
C THR A 43 0.78 3.65 11.13
N THR A 44 -0.11 3.85 10.15
CA THR A 44 -1.51 3.42 10.24
C THR A 44 -1.60 1.90 10.37
N LEU A 45 -0.91 1.14 9.52
CA LEU A 45 -0.89 -0.32 9.60
C LEU A 45 -0.34 -0.82 10.94
N TYR A 46 0.72 -0.20 11.45
CA TYR A 46 1.27 -0.53 12.76
C TYR A 46 0.23 -0.28 13.87
N MET A 47 -0.48 0.85 13.86
CA MET A 47 -1.54 1.13 14.84
C MET A 47 -2.68 0.11 14.75
N PHE A 48 -3.10 -0.26 13.54
CA PHE A 48 -4.12 -1.29 13.31
C PHE A 48 -3.65 -2.71 13.65
N SER A 49 -2.34 -2.92 13.81
CA SER A 49 -1.79 -4.21 14.24
C SER A 49 -1.81 -4.43 15.76
N LEU A 50 -1.87 -3.35 16.54
CA LEU A 50 -1.80 -3.42 18.01
C LEU A 50 -2.88 -4.33 18.65
N PRO A 51 -4.14 -4.38 18.16
CA PRO A 51 -5.16 -5.26 18.73
C PRO A 51 -4.84 -6.77 18.69
N PHE A 52 -3.92 -7.20 17.82
CA PHE A 52 -3.48 -8.60 17.73
C PHE A 52 -2.02 -8.82 18.16
N GLY A 53 -1.43 -7.88 18.90
CA GLY A 53 -0.07 -7.99 19.45
C GLY A 53 1.00 -7.22 18.68
N GLY A 54 0.61 -6.46 17.65
CA GLY A 54 1.54 -5.71 16.83
C GLY A 54 2.20 -6.55 15.74
N ILE A 55 2.92 -5.87 14.84
CA ILE A 55 3.81 -6.50 13.85
C ILE A 55 5.26 -6.19 14.19
N GLY A 56 6.15 -7.14 13.93
CA GLY A 56 7.59 -6.99 14.19
C GLY A 56 8.27 -5.97 13.27
N LEU A 57 9.49 -5.55 13.64
CA LEU A 57 10.27 -4.60 12.87
C LEU A 57 10.52 -5.06 11.42
N THR A 58 10.68 -6.37 11.19
CA THR A 58 10.81 -6.96 9.85
C THR A 58 9.58 -6.69 8.99
N ALA A 59 8.38 -6.90 9.53
CA ALA A 59 7.12 -6.65 8.83
C ALA A 59 6.91 -5.14 8.56
N VAL A 60 7.21 -4.29 9.54
CA VAL A 60 7.18 -2.81 9.37
C VAL A 60 8.13 -2.37 8.25
N THR A 61 9.34 -2.93 8.21
CA THR A 61 10.34 -2.63 7.18
C THR A 61 9.84 -3.06 5.80
N ILE A 62 9.29 -4.28 5.68
CA ILE A 62 8.72 -4.78 4.43
C ILE A 62 7.58 -3.88 3.96
N LEU A 63 6.62 -3.56 4.84
CA LEU A 63 5.49 -2.67 4.52
C LEU A 63 5.97 -1.34 3.95
N PHE A 64 6.89 -0.67 4.64
CA PHE A 64 7.38 0.65 4.22
C PHE A 64 8.03 0.60 2.84
N PHE A 65 8.99 -0.31 2.64
CA PHE A 65 9.72 -0.37 1.38
C PHE A 65 8.86 -0.89 0.24
N SER A 66 7.98 -1.85 0.48
CA SER A 66 7.04 -2.29 -0.55
C SER A 66 6.12 -1.16 -0.98
N HIS A 67 5.63 -0.34 -0.04
CA HIS A 67 4.75 0.78 -0.34
C HIS A 67 5.46 1.82 -1.21
N VAL A 68 6.70 2.18 -0.84
CA VAL A 68 7.54 3.10 -1.64
C VAL A 68 7.74 2.58 -3.07
N ILE A 69 7.94 1.27 -3.25
CA ILE A 69 8.18 0.66 -4.57
C ILE A 69 6.88 0.59 -5.39
N LEU A 70 5.80 0.10 -4.81
CA LEU A 70 4.52 -0.09 -5.50
C LEU A 70 3.91 1.25 -5.95
N ASP A 71 3.96 2.27 -5.09
CA ASP A 71 3.38 3.59 -5.38
C ASP A 71 4.11 4.40 -6.44
N LYS A 72 5.29 3.95 -6.89
CA LYS A 72 5.91 4.46 -8.13
C LYS A 72 5.15 4.06 -9.38
N ARG A 73 4.20 3.13 -9.29
CA ARG A 73 3.32 2.61 -10.35
C ARG A 73 4.02 1.90 -11.50
N LEU A 74 5.35 1.75 -11.48
CA LEU A 74 6.09 1.07 -12.55
C LEU A 74 5.63 -0.39 -12.73
N LEU A 75 5.44 -1.11 -11.62
CA LEU A 75 4.94 -2.49 -11.67
C LEU A 75 3.51 -2.57 -12.21
N VAL A 76 2.63 -1.67 -11.74
CA VAL A 76 1.22 -1.63 -12.13
C VAL A 76 1.08 -1.25 -13.59
N GLU A 77 1.81 -0.24 -14.06
CA GLU A 77 1.84 0.20 -15.46
C GLU A 77 2.32 -0.95 -16.37
N TRP A 78 3.44 -1.59 -16.02
CA TRP A 78 3.91 -2.77 -16.74
C TRP A 78 2.87 -3.90 -16.77
N TRP A 79 2.21 -4.16 -15.65
CA TRP A 79 1.21 -5.23 -15.55
C TRP A 79 -0.02 -4.95 -16.42
N LEU A 80 -0.50 -3.72 -16.41
CA LEU A 80 -1.64 -3.31 -17.23
C LEU A 80 -1.34 -3.36 -18.73
N GLU A 81 -0.12 -2.97 -19.12
CA GLU A 81 0.34 -2.98 -20.51
C GLU A 81 0.56 -4.41 -21.03
N ASN A 82 1.23 -5.25 -20.25
CA ASN A 82 1.75 -6.54 -20.74
C ASN A 82 0.86 -7.73 -20.39
N ILE A 83 0.18 -7.69 -19.24
CA ILE A 83 -0.64 -8.79 -18.72
C ILE A 83 -2.13 -8.54 -19.00
N ASN A 84 -2.70 -7.45 -18.48
CA ASN A 84 -4.11 -7.15 -18.71
C ASN A 84 -4.40 -6.66 -20.12
N ARG A 85 -3.42 -6.02 -20.78
CA ARG A 85 -3.57 -5.34 -22.08
C ARG A 85 -4.70 -4.30 -22.05
N THR A 86 -4.79 -3.55 -20.97
CA THR A 86 -5.84 -2.53 -20.77
C THR A 86 -5.32 -1.35 -19.93
N PRO A 87 -4.30 -0.61 -20.42
CA PRO A 87 -3.64 0.45 -19.65
C PRO A 87 -4.55 1.66 -19.34
N ASP A 88 -5.58 1.90 -20.16
CA ASP A 88 -6.37 3.14 -20.11
C ASP A 88 -7.56 3.10 -19.13
N VAL A 89 -7.78 1.98 -18.42
CA VAL A 89 -8.91 1.85 -17.49
C VAL A 89 -8.46 2.23 -16.08
N PHE A 90 -8.73 3.47 -15.68
CA PHE A 90 -8.32 4.03 -14.38
C PHE A 90 -8.73 3.16 -13.19
N TRP A 91 -9.97 2.67 -13.14
CA TRP A 91 -10.43 1.83 -12.03
C TRP A 91 -9.68 0.50 -11.95
N LEU A 92 -9.31 -0.08 -13.10
CA LEU A 92 -8.51 -1.29 -13.13
C LEU A 92 -7.11 -1.01 -12.60
N GLN A 93 -6.51 0.14 -12.94
CA GLN A 93 -5.23 0.57 -12.38
C GLN A 93 -5.27 0.65 -10.85
N VAL A 94 -6.32 1.27 -10.29
CA VAL A 94 -6.51 1.33 -8.84
C VAL A 94 -6.65 -0.07 -8.24
N VAL A 95 -7.49 -0.94 -8.81
CA VAL A 95 -7.71 -2.28 -8.26
C VAL A 95 -6.45 -3.16 -8.34
N VAL A 96 -5.70 -3.11 -9.45
CA VAL A 96 -4.43 -3.86 -9.60
C VAL A 96 -3.40 -3.37 -8.59
N ASP A 97 -3.24 -2.05 -8.46
CA ASP A 97 -2.36 -1.43 -7.47
C ASP A 97 -2.67 -1.90 -6.05
N GLN A 98 -3.93 -1.77 -5.64
CA GLN A 98 -4.36 -2.14 -4.29
C GLN A 98 -4.25 -3.65 -4.05
N THR A 99 -4.46 -4.48 -5.07
CA THR A 99 -4.27 -5.94 -4.97
C THR A 99 -2.82 -6.30 -4.64
N PHE A 100 -1.83 -5.62 -5.24
CA PHE A 100 -0.42 -5.83 -4.88
C PHE A 100 -0.14 -5.45 -3.42
N HIS A 101 -0.74 -4.37 -2.93
CA HIS A 101 -0.63 -3.98 -1.51
C HIS A 101 -1.25 -5.05 -0.59
N LEU A 102 -2.40 -5.61 -0.96
CA LEU A 102 -3.02 -6.71 -0.19
C LEU A 102 -2.16 -7.98 -0.19
N LEU A 103 -1.46 -8.29 -1.29
CA LEU A 103 -0.50 -9.40 -1.31
C LEU A 103 0.65 -9.19 -0.32
N VAL A 104 1.10 -7.94 -0.13
CA VAL A 104 2.08 -7.63 0.93
C VAL A 104 1.48 -7.88 2.31
N LEU A 105 0.22 -7.52 2.55
CA LEU A 105 -0.44 -7.83 3.84
C LEU A 105 -0.46 -9.34 4.11
N VAL A 106 -0.75 -10.16 3.09
CA VAL A 106 -0.70 -11.62 3.23
C VAL A 106 0.72 -12.09 3.57
N LEU A 107 1.74 -11.52 2.91
CA LEU A 107 3.14 -11.85 3.17
C LEU A 107 3.55 -11.52 4.62
N ILE A 108 3.22 -10.32 5.12
CA ILE A 108 3.68 -9.89 6.45
C ILE A 108 2.98 -10.62 7.61
N ILE A 109 1.80 -11.20 7.38
CA ILE A 109 1.12 -12.03 8.38
C ILE A 109 1.75 -13.44 8.46
N SER A 110 2.49 -13.82 7.42
CA SER A 110 3.09 -15.15 7.31
C SER A 110 4.50 -15.24 7.90
N ILE A 111 5.03 -14.16 8.49
CA ILE A 111 6.37 -14.05 9.08
C ILE A 111 6.31 -13.61 10.54
#